data_AF-A0A9D6YXN2-F1
#
_entry.id   AF-A0A9D6YXN2-F1
#
_cell.length_a   1.000
_cell.length_b   1.000
_cell.length_c   1.000
_cell.angle_alpha   90.00
_cell.angle_beta   90.00
_cell.angle_gamma   90.00
#
_symmetry.space_group_name_H-M   'P 1'
#
loop_
_entity.id
_entity.type
_entity.pdbx_description
1 polymer ?
#
loop_
_entity_poly.entity_id
_entity_poly.type
_entity_poly.pdbx_seq_one_letter_code
_entity_poly.pdbx_strand_id
1 'polypeptide(L)'
;MKSSQNKFFASLGVLLWIAAAGVLAGFGVEPDKAVSFHADSDTAKWDQYWKQGNDSAKLENSAGTLPTVLPGPMDAWGGGKPHGVELIIAAAPGKYELVVTFHETHEKFPPSLTIIQSGAQVWRGKLAAGGGKPGPYTAVFEKGTIRVPVSIAAGKNSIEIRNTGGSWAAPAEIYIFKGRTINADKLLHRLFSDPKAVFFTALPALMGLILFRAPSNGFRIAAAEAGIVAASFAVTAACIELGYRVYLKNRTEIKPATAHGAAFEKGRNFSLMDMLEPTGGFDLPYLLKPSLDGFFYGKHVKTNSRGFRGPEITVEKPAGVLRVAGLGDSVLFGWGVDYEQTMLYRLSELLTGGGGNIELINTAVPGYNTAVESAVYEKVARKFSPDIVVLLFVENDFYYPHIMAEPVSLLAVNKSYLAGALAGYFGARWGGAGVATENWMTSAEFEAKKDASKGDAGKTVAAISQGYEATTGKKAVENLIRRLGAMIRADKAIGVFVWPPFNVYPSQPKYDYPDLDERGHYEQVAREAGFLVPAMRQMFLDYVADHKAYCQGDILWLNENDSHPRPDAYEMMARAVFKSLQESGAPVKPGTK
;
A
#
# COMPACT_ATOMS: atom_id res chain seq x y z
N MET A 1 -51.01 -8.15 -32.39
CA MET A 1 -49.55 -7.95 -32.51
C MET A 1 -48.99 -6.87 -31.56
N LYS A 2 -49.59 -5.68 -31.42
CA LYS A 2 -49.02 -4.61 -30.56
C LYS A 2 -48.96 -4.93 -29.05
N SER A 3 -49.92 -5.69 -28.49
CA SER A 3 -49.91 -6.03 -27.05
C SER A 3 -48.89 -7.12 -26.67
N SER A 4 -48.55 -8.02 -27.60
CA SER A 4 -47.51 -9.03 -27.37
C SER A 4 -46.11 -8.43 -27.46
N GLN A 5 -45.89 -7.45 -28.35
CA GLN A 5 -44.63 -6.69 -28.42
C GLN A 5 -44.38 -5.90 -27.14
N ASN A 6 -45.39 -5.21 -26.59
CA ASN A 6 -45.22 -4.44 -25.35
C ASN A 6 -44.91 -5.32 -24.13
N LYS A 7 -45.53 -6.51 -24.03
CA LYS A 7 -45.21 -7.48 -22.97
C LYS A 7 -43.80 -8.06 -23.13
N PHE A 8 -43.35 -8.28 -24.36
CA PHE A 8 -42.00 -8.76 -24.66
C PHE A 8 -40.94 -7.75 -24.22
N PHE A 9 -41.10 -6.48 -24.57
CA PHE A 9 -40.14 -5.45 -24.19
C PHE A 9 -40.10 -5.13 -22.69
N ALA A 10 -41.25 -5.13 -22.01
CA ALA A 10 -41.29 -4.99 -20.55
C ALA A 10 -40.60 -6.17 -19.84
N SER A 11 -40.81 -7.40 -20.34
CA SER A 11 -40.13 -8.60 -19.82
C SER A 11 -38.62 -8.54 -20.07
N LEU A 12 -38.20 -8.04 -21.24
CA LEU A 12 -36.79 -7.84 -21.58
C LEU A 12 -36.13 -6.77 -20.69
N GLY A 13 -36.83 -5.67 -20.38
CA GLY A 13 -36.34 -4.64 -19.46
C GLY A 13 -36.14 -5.15 -18.02
N VAL A 14 -37.07 -5.97 -17.52
CA VAL A 14 -36.93 -6.62 -16.21
C VAL A 14 -35.76 -7.62 -16.20
N LEU A 15 -35.60 -8.42 -17.26
CA LEU A 15 -34.48 -9.34 -17.40
C LEU A 15 -33.12 -8.63 -17.45
N LEU A 16 -33.04 -7.48 -18.13
CA LEU A 16 -31.83 -6.64 -18.16
C LEU A 16 -31.51 -6.04 -16.78
N TRP A 17 -32.51 -5.64 -16.01
CA TRP A 17 -32.33 -5.20 -14.61
C TRP A 17 -31.86 -6.33 -13.69
N ILE A 18 -32.45 -7.52 -13.81
CA ILE A 18 -32.03 -8.70 -13.04
C ILE A 18 -30.59 -9.11 -13.44
N ALA A 19 -30.26 -9.06 -14.73
CA ALA A 19 -28.90 -9.32 -15.20
C ALA A 19 -27.89 -8.29 -14.66
N ALA A 20 -28.24 -6.99 -14.66
CA ALA A 20 -27.41 -5.94 -14.08
C ALA A 20 -27.21 -6.13 -12.56
N ALA A 21 -28.27 -6.48 -11.83
CA ALA A 21 -28.20 -6.80 -10.39
C ALA A 21 -27.36 -8.05 -10.11
N GLY A 22 -27.44 -9.07 -10.97
CA GLY A 22 -26.61 -10.27 -10.87
C GLY A 22 -25.12 -9.99 -11.13
N VAL A 23 -24.82 -9.14 -12.11
CA VAL A 23 -23.46 -8.65 -12.38
C VAL A 23 -22.93 -7.81 -11.21
N LEU A 24 -23.75 -6.93 -10.64
CA LEU A 24 -23.44 -6.14 -9.44
C LEU A 24 -23.08 -7.02 -8.25
N ALA A 25 -23.91 -8.02 -7.94
CA ALA A 25 -23.63 -8.96 -6.87
C ALA A 25 -22.29 -9.68 -7.12
N GLY A 26 -22.00 -10.07 -8.37
CA GLY A 26 -20.75 -10.71 -8.77
C GLY A 26 -19.47 -9.88 -8.50
N PHE A 27 -19.54 -8.55 -8.48
CA PHE A 27 -18.37 -7.71 -8.22
C PHE A 27 -17.92 -7.75 -6.75
N GLY A 28 -18.86 -7.88 -5.82
CA GLY A 28 -18.58 -8.00 -4.38
C GLY A 28 -18.31 -9.42 -3.92
N VAL A 29 -18.66 -10.41 -4.74
CA VAL A 29 -18.56 -11.81 -4.37
C VAL A 29 -17.10 -12.27 -4.31
N GLU A 30 -16.67 -12.74 -3.15
CA GLU A 30 -15.37 -13.37 -2.96
C GLU A 30 -15.46 -14.69 -2.21
N PRO A 31 -14.46 -15.58 -2.39
CA PRO A 31 -14.40 -16.81 -1.62
C PRO A 31 -14.16 -16.44 -0.15
N ASP A 32 -14.96 -17.00 0.77
CA ASP A 32 -14.71 -16.90 2.21
C ASP A 32 -13.52 -17.81 2.58
N LYS A 33 -12.31 -17.30 2.35
CA LYS A 33 -11.05 -18.04 2.50
C LYS A 33 -10.82 -18.34 3.98
N ALA A 34 -10.94 -19.62 4.35
CA ALA A 34 -10.68 -20.06 5.72
C ALA A 34 -9.19 -20.21 6.01
N VAL A 35 -8.41 -20.67 5.01
CA VAL A 35 -6.95 -20.81 5.07
C VAL A 35 -6.38 -20.54 3.68
N SER A 36 -5.25 -19.83 3.59
CA SER A 36 -4.59 -19.49 2.34
C SER A 36 -3.07 -19.52 2.46
N PHE A 37 -2.41 -19.99 1.40
CA PHE A 37 -0.96 -20.04 1.25
C PHE A 37 -0.58 -19.34 -0.06
N HIS A 38 0.52 -18.60 -0.03
CA HIS A 38 1.01 -17.82 -1.18
C HIS A 38 2.40 -18.29 -1.59
N ALA A 39 2.71 -18.20 -2.88
CA ALA A 39 4.04 -18.43 -3.43
C ALA A 39 5.10 -17.60 -2.69
N ASP A 40 6.22 -18.24 -2.38
CA ASP A 40 7.45 -17.55 -2.02
C ASP A 40 7.99 -16.79 -3.23
N SER A 41 8.82 -15.78 -2.99
CA SER A 41 9.56 -15.08 -4.05
C SER A 41 11.02 -15.56 -4.17
N ASP A 42 11.51 -16.30 -3.17
CA ASP A 42 12.88 -16.80 -3.15
C ASP A 42 13.02 -18.14 -3.89
N THR A 43 13.34 -18.06 -5.18
CA THR A 43 13.56 -19.26 -6.02
C THR A 43 14.79 -20.06 -5.57
N ALA A 44 15.85 -19.40 -5.10
CA ALA A 44 17.10 -20.06 -4.74
C ALA A 44 16.92 -20.98 -3.53
N LYS A 45 16.16 -20.51 -2.53
CA LYS A 45 15.77 -21.31 -1.36
C LYS A 45 15.08 -22.61 -1.78
N TRP A 46 14.08 -22.53 -2.66
CA TRP A 46 13.30 -23.70 -3.07
C TRP A 46 14.09 -24.64 -4.00
N ASP A 47 14.91 -24.10 -4.89
CA ASP A 47 15.82 -24.93 -5.70
C ASP A 47 16.78 -25.73 -4.81
N GLN A 48 17.33 -25.10 -3.77
CA GLN A 48 18.18 -25.80 -2.80
C GLN A 48 17.39 -26.83 -2.00
N TYR A 49 16.16 -26.50 -1.59
CA TYR A 49 15.28 -27.41 -0.86
C TYR A 49 15.02 -28.71 -1.64
N TRP A 50 14.74 -28.61 -2.94
CA TRP A 50 14.52 -29.80 -3.79
C TRP A 50 15.82 -30.57 -4.04
N LYS A 51 16.94 -29.88 -4.26
CA LYS A 51 18.27 -30.50 -4.44
C LYS A 51 18.76 -31.28 -3.22
N GLN A 52 18.28 -30.93 -2.02
CA GLN A 52 18.54 -31.68 -0.79
C GLN A 52 17.78 -33.02 -0.73
N GLY A 53 16.94 -33.33 -1.71
CA GLY A 53 16.24 -34.61 -1.83
C GLY A 53 14.90 -34.67 -1.10
N ASN A 54 14.37 -33.54 -0.61
CA ASN A 54 13.09 -33.48 0.07
C ASN A 54 11.92 -33.83 -0.87
N ASP A 55 11.01 -34.69 -0.42
CA ASP A 55 9.87 -35.15 -1.24
C ASP A 55 8.69 -34.17 -1.22
N SER A 56 8.44 -33.49 -0.10
CA SER A 56 7.29 -32.60 0.03
C SER A 56 7.51 -31.48 1.03
N ALA A 57 7.05 -30.28 0.67
CA ALA A 57 7.03 -29.12 1.55
C ALA A 57 5.81 -29.18 2.48
N LYS A 58 6.01 -29.09 3.80
CA LYS A 58 4.91 -29.08 4.78
C LYS A 58 4.57 -27.67 5.23
N LEU A 59 3.30 -27.28 5.16
CA LEU A 59 2.80 -25.94 5.52
C LEU A 59 1.63 -26.07 6.50
N GLU A 60 1.58 -25.28 7.57
CA GLU A 60 0.52 -25.36 8.59
C GLU A 60 -0.30 -24.07 8.67
N ASN A 61 -1.63 -24.11 8.56
CA ASN A 61 -2.55 -22.99 8.88
C ASN A 61 -2.10 -21.58 8.41
N SER A 62 -1.77 -21.44 7.13
CA SER A 62 -1.25 -20.20 6.53
C SER A 62 0.17 -19.79 6.98
N ALA A 63 0.82 -20.55 7.86
CA ALA A 63 2.23 -20.39 8.19
C ALA A 63 3.11 -21.08 7.13
N GLY A 64 4.05 -20.31 6.59
CA GLY A 64 4.94 -20.73 5.51
C GLY A 64 4.48 -20.26 4.13
N THR A 65 5.35 -20.46 3.15
CA THR A 65 5.17 -20.03 1.75
C THR A 65 5.17 -21.24 0.83
N LEU A 66 4.43 -21.18 -0.27
CA LEU A 66 4.45 -22.22 -1.30
C LEU A 66 5.78 -22.17 -2.06
N PRO A 67 6.27 -23.32 -2.56
CA PRO A 67 7.43 -23.32 -3.43
C PRO A 67 7.20 -22.50 -4.70
N THR A 68 8.20 -21.72 -5.09
CA THR A 68 8.19 -20.98 -6.37
C THR A 68 7.99 -21.91 -7.57
N VAL A 69 8.54 -23.12 -7.47
CA VAL A 69 8.43 -24.19 -8.46
C VAL A 69 8.23 -25.52 -7.73
N LEU A 70 7.20 -26.26 -8.14
CA LEU A 70 6.90 -27.63 -7.73
C LEU A 70 7.39 -28.60 -8.82
N PRO A 71 8.52 -29.31 -8.62
CA PRO A 71 9.10 -30.18 -9.62
C PRO A 71 8.22 -31.40 -9.90
N GLY A 72 8.26 -31.89 -11.14
CA GLY A 72 7.66 -33.15 -11.54
C GLY A 72 8.69 -34.27 -11.74
N PRO A 73 8.25 -35.51 -12.00
CA PRO A 73 9.16 -36.65 -12.22
C PRO A 73 10.11 -36.48 -13.41
N MET A 74 9.82 -35.60 -14.37
CA MET A 74 10.72 -35.31 -15.50
C MET A 74 11.85 -34.34 -15.14
N ASP A 75 11.78 -33.70 -13.97
CA ASP A 75 12.74 -32.69 -13.53
C ASP A 75 13.92 -33.34 -12.82
N ALA A 76 14.96 -33.68 -13.59
CA ALA A 76 16.19 -34.26 -13.05
C ALA A 76 16.85 -33.36 -11.98
N TRP A 77 16.71 -32.03 -12.11
CA TRP A 77 17.22 -31.06 -11.15
C TRP A 77 16.50 -31.12 -9.78
N GLY A 78 15.26 -31.63 -9.75
CA GLY A 78 14.52 -31.97 -8.54
C GLY A 78 14.71 -33.43 -8.11
N GLY A 79 15.60 -34.19 -8.73
CA GLY A 79 15.81 -35.60 -8.42
C GLY A 79 14.92 -36.59 -9.17
N GLY A 80 14.17 -36.15 -10.20
CA GLY A 80 13.48 -37.05 -11.14
C GLY A 80 12.37 -37.91 -10.52
N LYS A 81 11.70 -37.40 -9.50
CA LYS A 81 10.65 -38.09 -8.75
C LYS A 81 9.42 -37.19 -8.52
N PRO A 82 8.27 -37.73 -8.09
CA PRO A 82 7.12 -36.92 -7.70
C PRO A 82 7.43 -36.05 -6.48
N HIS A 83 7.02 -34.77 -6.50
CA HIS A 83 7.14 -33.85 -5.36
C HIS A 83 5.79 -33.31 -4.94
N GLY A 84 5.65 -32.97 -3.66
CA GLY A 84 4.38 -32.51 -3.09
C GLY A 84 4.45 -31.28 -2.21
N VAL A 85 3.28 -30.75 -1.91
CA VAL A 85 3.05 -29.77 -0.84
C VAL A 85 1.98 -30.35 0.07
N GLU A 86 2.32 -30.60 1.33
CA GLU A 86 1.41 -31.08 2.36
C GLU A 86 0.90 -29.90 3.18
N LEU A 87 -0.42 -29.70 3.16
CA LEU A 87 -1.11 -28.65 3.88
C LEU A 87 -1.74 -29.25 5.14
N ILE A 88 -1.32 -28.78 6.30
CA ILE A 88 -1.90 -29.10 7.60
C ILE A 88 -2.87 -27.98 7.99
N ILE A 89 -4.15 -28.31 7.98
CA ILE A 89 -5.25 -27.34 8.09
C ILE A 89 -6.09 -27.64 9.33
N ALA A 90 -6.33 -26.62 10.14
CA ALA A 90 -7.29 -26.60 11.24
C ALA A 90 -8.30 -25.47 10.97
N ALA A 91 -9.50 -25.83 10.56
CA ALA A 91 -10.62 -24.93 10.36
C ALA A 91 -11.90 -25.55 10.95
N ALA A 92 -12.97 -24.76 11.02
CA ALA A 92 -14.27 -25.28 11.50
C ALA A 92 -14.71 -26.50 10.67
N PRO A 93 -15.27 -27.56 11.28
CA PRO A 93 -15.72 -28.72 10.54
C PRO A 93 -16.74 -28.36 9.45
N GLY A 94 -16.61 -28.94 8.26
CA GLY A 94 -17.53 -28.67 7.16
C GLY A 94 -17.01 -29.07 5.78
N LYS A 95 -17.82 -28.77 4.76
CA LYS A 95 -17.45 -28.92 3.35
C LYS A 95 -16.83 -27.62 2.83
N TYR A 96 -15.71 -27.76 2.15
CA TYR A 96 -14.92 -26.67 1.59
C TYR A 96 -14.59 -26.95 0.13
N GLU A 97 -14.19 -25.92 -0.59
CA GLU A 97 -13.59 -26.05 -1.92
C GLU A 97 -12.11 -25.64 -1.82
N LEU A 98 -11.22 -26.56 -2.18
CA LEU A 98 -9.79 -26.32 -2.33
C LEU A 98 -9.54 -25.72 -3.72
N VAL A 99 -8.87 -24.58 -3.75
CA VAL A 99 -8.44 -23.93 -4.98
C VAL A 99 -6.93 -23.88 -5.03
N VAL A 100 -6.38 -24.27 -6.18
CA VAL A 100 -4.95 -24.20 -6.47
C VAL A 100 -4.80 -23.40 -7.76
N THR A 101 -4.19 -22.23 -7.67
CA THR A 101 -3.86 -21.39 -8.83
C THR A 101 -2.38 -21.51 -9.18
N PHE A 102 -2.04 -21.24 -10.45
CA PHE A 102 -0.67 -21.38 -10.95
C PHE A 102 -0.24 -20.13 -11.70
N HIS A 103 0.97 -19.64 -11.40
CA HIS A 103 1.63 -18.58 -12.17
C HIS A 103 1.98 -19.07 -13.57
N GLU A 104 2.49 -20.30 -13.67
CA GLU A 104 2.94 -20.90 -14.92
C GLU A 104 3.02 -22.43 -14.81
N THR A 105 3.01 -23.09 -15.96
CA THR A 105 3.28 -24.53 -16.10
C THR A 105 4.29 -24.77 -17.21
N HIS A 106 4.91 -25.95 -17.22
CA HIS A 106 5.84 -26.31 -18.28
C HIS A 106 5.13 -26.34 -19.66
N GLU A 107 5.79 -25.80 -20.69
CA GLU A 107 5.25 -25.67 -22.07
C GLU A 107 5.08 -27.01 -22.80
N LYS A 108 6.11 -27.87 -22.82
CA LYS A 108 6.13 -29.13 -23.59
C LYS A 108 5.66 -30.35 -22.78
N PHE A 109 6.00 -30.38 -21.49
CA PHE A 109 5.73 -31.49 -20.58
C PHE A 109 4.86 -31.04 -19.40
N PRO A 110 3.61 -30.64 -19.64
CA PRO A 110 2.79 -30.09 -18.58
C PRO A 110 2.57 -31.06 -17.42
N PRO A 111 2.58 -30.55 -16.17
CA PRO A 111 2.47 -31.33 -14.94
C PRO A 111 1.16 -32.08 -14.81
N SER A 112 1.19 -33.22 -14.13
CA SER A 112 0.02 -34.02 -13.74
C SER A 112 -0.05 -34.09 -12.24
N LEU A 113 -1.04 -33.41 -11.67
CA LEU A 113 -1.19 -33.28 -10.22
C LEU A 113 -2.18 -34.30 -9.68
N THR A 114 -1.91 -34.76 -8.46
CA THR A 114 -2.77 -35.62 -7.67
C THR A 114 -2.99 -34.95 -6.31
N ILE A 115 -4.24 -34.83 -5.89
CA ILE A 115 -4.60 -34.26 -4.59
C ILE A 115 -5.08 -35.39 -3.70
N ILE A 116 -4.45 -35.51 -2.53
CA ILE A 116 -4.64 -36.58 -1.57
C ILE A 116 -5.13 -35.95 -0.28
N GLN A 117 -6.27 -36.39 0.24
CA GLN A 117 -6.79 -35.96 1.53
C GLN A 117 -6.84 -37.17 2.45
N SER A 118 -6.18 -37.09 3.61
CA SER A 118 -6.16 -38.17 4.60
C SER A 118 -5.77 -39.54 4.01
N GLY A 119 -4.81 -39.55 3.07
CA GLY A 119 -4.34 -40.75 2.39
C GLY A 119 -5.19 -41.24 1.21
N ALA A 120 -6.38 -40.66 0.98
CA ALA A 120 -7.22 -40.98 -0.17
C ALA A 120 -7.01 -39.99 -1.32
N GLN A 121 -6.85 -40.49 -2.54
CA GLN A 121 -6.84 -39.64 -3.73
C GLN A 121 -8.24 -39.05 -3.95
N VAL A 122 -8.37 -37.73 -3.80
CA VAL A 122 -9.64 -37.01 -4.02
C VAL A 122 -9.71 -36.36 -5.41
N TRP A 123 -8.57 -36.14 -6.07
CA TRP A 123 -8.53 -35.61 -7.42
C TRP A 123 -7.23 -35.98 -8.13
N ARG A 124 -7.29 -36.12 -9.46
CA ARG A 124 -6.12 -36.28 -10.33
C ARG A 124 -6.39 -35.65 -11.69
N GLY A 125 -5.43 -34.91 -12.23
CA GLY A 125 -5.58 -34.27 -13.52
C GLY A 125 -4.26 -33.76 -14.10
N LYS A 126 -4.25 -33.62 -15.43
CA LYS A 126 -3.15 -33.01 -16.17
C LYS A 126 -3.42 -31.53 -16.38
N LEU A 127 -2.45 -30.69 -16.04
CA LEU A 127 -2.54 -29.25 -16.24
C LEU A 127 -2.34 -28.88 -17.71
N ALA A 128 -2.82 -27.70 -18.10
CA ALA A 128 -2.58 -27.17 -19.44
C ALA A 128 -1.09 -26.83 -19.64
N ALA A 129 -0.64 -26.87 -20.90
CA ALA A 129 0.66 -26.38 -21.30
C ALA A 129 0.77 -24.89 -21.01
N GLY A 130 1.86 -24.49 -20.36
CA GLY A 130 2.15 -23.10 -20.05
C GLY A 130 3.08 -22.47 -21.06
N GLY A 131 3.64 -21.32 -20.69
CA GLY A 131 4.64 -20.59 -21.47
C GLY A 131 6.07 -21.00 -21.17
N GLY A 132 6.30 -21.94 -20.25
CA GLY A 132 7.64 -22.47 -19.96
C GLY A 132 8.60 -21.47 -19.31
N LYS A 133 8.10 -20.38 -18.73
CA LYS A 133 8.91 -19.33 -18.09
C LYS A 133 9.03 -19.59 -16.59
N PRO A 134 10.08 -20.25 -16.08
CA PRO A 134 10.26 -20.43 -14.65
C PRO A 134 10.40 -19.07 -13.93
N GLY A 135 10.06 -19.03 -12.65
CA GLY A 135 10.05 -17.81 -11.83
C GLY A 135 11.43 -17.18 -11.61
N PRO A 136 11.53 -16.13 -10.79
CA PRO A 136 10.51 -15.71 -9.80
C PRO A 136 9.31 -15.00 -10.42
N TYR A 137 8.14 -15.19 -9.82
CA TYR A 137 6.91 -14.50 -10.19
C TYR A 137 6.57 -13.46 -9.13
N THR A 138 6.56 -12.19 -9.51
CA THR A 138 6.29 -11.07 -8.59
C THR A 138 4.82 -10.62 -8.63
N ALA A 139 4.00 -11.21 -9.50
CA ALA A 139 2.57 -10.94 -9.62
C ALA A 139 1.77 -12.23 -9.85
N VAL A 140 0.55 -12.28 -9.32
CA VAL A 140 -0.39 -13.40 -9.52
C VAL A 140 -0.93 -13.33 -10.95
N PHE A 141 -0.50 -14.27 -11.79
CA PHE A 141 -1.07 -14.52 -13.11
C PHE A 141 -1.81 -15.86 -13.04
N GLU A 142 -3.08 -15.91 -13.39
CA GLU A 142 -3.83 -17.16 -13.38
C GLU A 142 -3.69 -17.86 -14.74
N LYS A 143 -2.65 -18.70 -14.89
CA LYS A 143 -2.48 -19.58 -16.08
C LYS A 143 -3.33 -20.85 -16.00
N GLY A 144 -3.84 -21.17 -14.81
CA GLY A 144 -4.74 -22.30 -14.58
C GLY A 144 -5.24 -22.34 -13.14
N THR A 145 -6.41 -22.96 -12.94
CA THR A 145 -7.03 -23.13 -11.63
C THR A 145 -7.58 -24.53 -11.49
N ILE A 146 -7.20 -25.23 -10.41
CA ILE A 146 -7.85 -26.47 -9.99
C ILE A 146 -8.81 -26.16 -8.86
N ARG A 147 -10.00 -26.76 -8.90
CA ARG A 147 -11.03 -26.68 -7.86
C ARG A 147 -11.42 -28.09 -7.45
N VAL A 148 -11.28 -28.42 -6.17
CA VAL A 148 -11.60 -29.75 -5.64
C VAL A 148 -12.43 -29.63 -4.37
N PRO A 149 -13.58 -30.33 -4.27
CA PRO A 149 -14.32 -30.40 -3.02
C PRO A 149 -13.52 -31.20 -1.97
N VAL A 150 -13.37 -30.63 -0.78
CA VAL A 150 -12.67 -31.24 0.36
C VAL A 150 -13.52 -31.12 1.63
N SER A 151 -13.35 -32.04 2.58
CA SER A 151 -14.11 -32.03 3.83
C SER A 151 -13.18 -31.87 5.03
N ILE A 152 -13.35 -30.84 5.84
CA ILE A 152 -12.52 -30.59 7.02
C ILE A 152 -13.23 -31.18 8.24
N ALA A 153 -12.55 -32.07 8.96
CA ALA A 153 -12.99 -32.61 10.25
C ALA A 153 -12.49 -31.74 11.42
N ALA A 154 -12.99 -31.98 12.63
CA ALA A 154 -12.48 -31.30 13.82
C ALA A 154 -11.00 -31.65 14.06
N GLY A 155 -10.17 -30.64 14.39
CA GLY A 155 -8.74 -30.79 14.61
C GLY A 155 -7.88 -30.54 13.36
N LYS A 156 -6.68 -31.14 13.31
CA LYS A 156 -5.75 -31.02 12.18
C LYS A 156 -6.14 -31.99 11.06
N ASN A 157 -6.18 -31.48 9.83
CA ASN A 157 -6.46 -32.22 8.60
C ASN A 157 -5.24 -32.11 7.67
N SER A 158 -4.88 -33.18 6.96
CA SER A 158 -3.80 -33.16 5.97
C SER A 158 -4.35 -33.26 4.56
N ILE A 159 -3.94 -32.32 3.70
CA ILE A 159 -4.22 -32.30 2.27
C ILE A 159 -2.90 -32.15 1.52
N GLU A 160 -2.53 -33.13 0.72
CA GLU A 160 -1.31 -33.11 -0.07
C GLU A 160 -1.60 -32.88 -1.55
N ILE A 161 -0.84 -31.98 -2.16
CA ILE A 161 -0.90 -31.68 -3.59
C ILE A 161 0.43 -32.13 -4.20
N ARG A 162 0.38 -33.21 -4.98
CA ARG A 162 1.59 -33.88 -5.49
C ARG A 162 1.66 -33.82 -7.02
N ASN A 163 2.80 -33.40 -7.55
CA ASN A 163 3.12 -33.50 -8.96
C ASN A 163 3.61 -34.90 -9.30
N THR A 164 2.74 -35.68 -9.92
CA THR A 164 2.89 -37.13 -10.16
C THR A 164 3.29 -37.48 -11.59
N GLY A 165 3.45 -36.50 -12.48
CA GLY A 165 3.84 -36.75 -13.87
C GLY A 165 4.12 -35.47 -14.63
N GLY A 166 4.90 -35.54 -15.71
CA GLY A 166 5.35 -34.34 -16.43
C GLY A 166 6.48 -33.61 -15.70
N SER A 167 6.70 -32.35 -16.10
CA SER A 167 7.69 -31.44 -15.52
C SER A 167 7.01 -30.46 -14.56
N TRP A 168 7.63 -29.33 -14.29
CA TRP A 168 7.31 -28.47 -13.16
C TRP A 168 6.00 -27.67 -13.31
N ALA A 169 5.44 -27.29 -12.16
CA ALA A 169 4.36 -26.31 -12.03
C ALA A 169 4.80 -25.19 -11.09
N ALA A 170 4.35 -23.96 -11.30
CA ALA A 170 4.58 -22.86 -10.36
C ALA A 170 3.26 -22.50 -9.64
N PRO A 171 3.00 -23.05 -8.44
CA PRO A 171 1.79 -22.70 -7.70
C PRO A 171 1.85 -21.23 -7.28
N ALA A 172 0.73 -20.52 -7.42
CA ALA A 172 0.61 -19.11 -7.08
C ALA A 172 -0.06 -18.91 -5.72
N GLU A 173 -1.27 -19.44 -5.58
CA GLU A 173 -2.03 -19.39 -4.35
C GLU A 173 -2.77 -20.71 -4.15
N ILE A 174 -2.80 -21.18 -2.90
CA ILE A 174 -3.61 -22.33 -2.51
C ILE A 174 -4.48 -21.92 -1.34
N TYR A 175 -5.78 -22.05 -1.48
CA TYR A 175 -6.72 -21.68 -0.42
C TYR A 175 -7.90 -22.63 -0.36
N ILE A 176 -8.47 -22.76 0.84
CA ILE A 176 -9.77 -23.40 1.04
C ILE A 176 -10.81 -22.35 1.41
N PHE A 177 -12.02 -22.49 0.90
CA PHE A 177 -13.07 -21.53 1.19
C PHE A 177 -14.42 -22.20 1.47
N LYS A 178 -15.23 -21.54 2.31
CA LYS A 178 -16.56 -22.02 2.73
C LYS A 178 -17.65 -21.21 2.02
N GLY A 179 -17.86 -21.48 0.74
CA GLY A 179 -18.80 -20.72 -0.09
C GLY A 179 -18.33 -19.30 -0.40
N ARG A 180 -19.25 -18.42 -0.77
CA ARG A 180 -18.90 -17.05 -1.18
C ARG A 180 -19.62 -16.02 -0.33
N THR A 181 -18.93 -14.96 0.01
CA THR A 181 -19.47 -13.81 0.76
C THR A 181 -19.46 -12.57 -0.13
N ILE A 182 -20.30 -11.60 0.19
CA ILE A 182 -20.28 -10.29 -0.46
C ILE A 182 -19.43 -9.35 0.40
N ASN A 183 -18.29 -8.94 -0.15
CA ASN A 183 -17.45 -7.90 0.44
C ASN A 183 -17.90 -6.54 -0.09
N ALA A 184 -18.51 -5.73 0.78
CA ALA A 184 -19.06 -4.43 0.43
C ALA A 184 -17.98 -3.45 -0.07
N ASP A 185 -16.77 -3.49 0.51
CA ASP A 185 -15.68 -2.60 0.08
C ASP A 185 -15.13 -3.00 -1.28
N LYS A 186 -15.01 -4.31 -1.54
CA LYS A 186 -14.58 -4.84 -2.84
C LYS A 186 -15.62 -4.57 -3.92
N LEU A 187 -16.90 -4.68 -3.57
CA LEU A 187 -18.01 -4.29 -4.43
C LEU A 187 -17.89 -2.81 -4.80
N LEU A 188 -17.80 -1.92 -3.81
CA LEU A 188 -17.70 -0.48 -4.03
C LEU A 188 -16.43 -0.13 -4.80
N HIS A 189 -15.29 -0.70 -4.42
CA HIS A 189 -14.02 -0.52 -5.13
C HIS A 189 -14.19 -0.91 -6.59
N ARG A 190 -14.61 -2.14 -6.93
CA ARG A 190 -14.78 -2.56 -8.33
C ARG A 190 -15.85 -1.77 -9.06
N LEU A 191 -16.95 -1.41 -8.41
CA LEU A 191 -18.00 -0.59 -9.01
C LEU A 191 -17.44 0.76 -9.50
N PHE A 192 -16.49 1.33 -8.75
CA PHE A 192 -15.96 2.67 -9.01
C PHE A 192 -14.55 2.70 -9.61
N SER A 193 -13.80 1.59 -9.56
CA SER A 193 -12.44 1.45 -10.10
C SER A 193 -12.39 0.62 -11.37
N ASP A 194 -13.36 -0.26 -11.63
CA ASP A 194 -13.50 -0.98 -12.90
C ASP A 194 -14.55 -0.29 -13.79
N PRO A 195 -14.13 0.45 -14.84
CA PRO A 195 -15.05 1.14 -15.73
C PRO A 195 -15.98 0.20 -16.51
N LYS A 196 -15.66 -1.11 -16.61
CA LYS A 196 -16.59 -2.11 -17.13
C LYS A 196 -17.78 -2.30 -16.19
N ALA A 197 -17.59 -2.23 -14.88
CA ALA A 197 -18.66 -2.35 -13.89
C ALA A 197 -19.68 -1.21 -14.01
N VAL A 198 -19.22 0.03 -14.21
CA VAL A 198 -20.11 1.19 -14.49
C VAL A 198 -20.85 1.00 -15.81
N PHE A 199 -20.17 0.52 -16.86
CA PHE A 199 -20.76 0.32 -18.18
C PHE A 199 -21.82 -0.80 -18.21
N PHE A 200 -21.54 -1.94 -17.58
CA PHE A 200 -22.46 -3.09 -17.49
C PHE A 200 -23.64 -2.86 -16.53
N THR A 201 -23.64 -1.77 -15.77
CA THR A 201 -24.72 -1.45 -14.81
C THR A 201 -25.56 -0.28 -15.30
N ALA A 202 -24.94 0.78 -15.82
CA ALA A 202 -25.64 1.93 -16.35
C ALA A 202 -26.31 1.64 -17.71
N LEU A 203 -25.65 0.92 -18.62
CA LEU A 203 -26.16 0.71 -19.97
C LEU A 203 -27.40 -0.20 -20.02
N PRO A 204 -27.49 -1.34 -19.29
CA PRO A 204 -28.69 -2.17 -19.29
C PRO A 204 -29.87 -1.54 -18.55
N ALA A 205 -29.62 -0.74 -17.50
CA ALA A 205 -30.66 0.06 -16.84
C ALA A 205 -31.22 1.14 -17.77
N LEU A 206 -30.34 1.82 -18.52
CA LEU A 206 -30.69 2.80 -19.55
C LEU A 206 -31.44 2.16 -20.73
N MET A 207 -30.95 1.02 -21.23
CA MET A 207 -31.61 0.25 -22.29
C MET A 207 -32.94 -0.34 -21.80
N GLY A 208 -33.06 -0.74 -20.54
CA GLY A 208 -34.32 -1.15 -19.93
C GLY A 208 -35.36 -0.03 -19.93
N LEU A 209 -34.95 1.21 -19.63
CA LEU A 209 -35.78 2.42 -19.72
C LEU A 209 -36.20 2.74 -21.17
N ILE A 210 -35.27 2.62 -22.13
CA ILE A 210 -35.52 2.87 -23.56
C ILE A 210 -36.43 1.79 -24.17
N LEU A 211 -36.19 0.52 -23.83
CA LEU A 211 -36.95 -0.61 -24.37
C LEU A 211 -38.33 -0.72 -23.72
N PHE A 212 -38.55 -0.22 -22.49
CA PHE A 212 -39.86 -0.28 -21.84
C PHE A 212 -40.98 0.43 -22.62
N ARG A 213 -40.69 1.29 -23.61
CA ARG A 213 -41.73 2.00 -24.38
C ARG A 213 -41.37 2.29 -25.84
N ALA A 214 -42.13 1.69 -26.76
CA ALA A 214 -42.37 2.23 -28.11
C ALA A 214 -43.84 2.01 -28.50
N PRO A 215 -44.44 2.77 -29.44
CA PRO A 215 -44.32 4.19 -29.74
C PRO A 215 -45.57 4.97 -29.24
N SER A 216 -45.39 6.17 -28.69
CA SER A 216 -46.52 7.05 -28.34
C SER A 216 -46.88 7.96 -29.53
N ASN A 217 -48.14 7.91 -29.98
CA ASN A 217 -48.66 8.75 -31.07
C ASN A 217 -48.85 10.20 -30.55
N GLY A 218 -47.81 11.02 -30.65
CA GLY A 218 -47.92 12.47 -30.47
C GLY A 218 -46.68 13.12 -29.85
N PHE A 219 -46.24 14.22 -30.47
CA PHE A 219 -45.04 14.98 -30.06
C PHE A 219 -45.00 15.33 -28.57
N ARG A 220 -46.16 15.67 -27.97
CA ARG A 220 -46.26 16.04 -26.55
C ARG A 220 -45.96 14.89 -25.59
N ILE A 221 -46.38 13.67 -25.93
CA ILE A 221 -46.15 12.49 -25.09
C ILE A 221 -44.69 12.05 -25.24
N ALA A 222 -44.17 12.03 -26.47
CA ALA A 222 -42.74 11.76 -26.72
C ALA A 222 -41.83 12.77 -26.00
N ALA A 223 -42.19 14.05 -25.96
CA ALA A 223 -41.44 15.08 -25.23
C ALA A 223 -41.50 14.89 -23.70
N ALA A 224 -42.66 14.54 -23.15
CA ALA A 224 -42.80 14.23 -21.72
C ALA A 224 -42.00 12.97 -21.33
N GLU A 225 -42.01 11.95 -22.19
CA GLU A 225 -41.25 10.72 -21.99
C GLU A 225 -39.74 10.95 -22.07
N ALA A 226 -39.28 11.73 -23.06
CA ALA A 226 -37.88 12.16 -23.14
C ALA A 226 -37.45 12.96 -21.88
N GLY A 227 -38.34 13.80 -21.35
CA GLY A 227 -38.12 14.53 -20.10
C GLY A 227 -37.95 13.61 -18.89
N ILE A 228 -38.77 12.57 -18.76
CA ILE A 228 -38.67 11.59 -17.66
C ILE A 228 -37.39 10.75 -17.77
N VAL A 229 -37.01 10.33 -18.98
CA VAL A 229 -35.76 9.60 -19.22
C VAL A 229 -34.55 10.48 -18.88
N ALA A 230 -34.55 11.73 -19.32
CA ALA A 230 -33.49 12.69 -19.00
C ALA A 230 -33.40 12.94 -17.49
N ALA A 231 -34.53 13.11 -16.80
CA ALA A 231 -34.58 13.28 -15.35
C ALA A 231 -34.07 12.04 -14.60
N SER A 232 -34.48 10.84 -15.02
CA SER A 232 -34.05 9.58 -14.42
C SER A 232 -32.55 9.35 -14.61
N PHE A 233 -32.01 9.71 -15.79
CA PHE A 233 -30.59 9.69 -16.05
C PHE A 233 -29.82 10.67 -15.15
N ALA A 234 -30.30 11.91 -15.03
CA ALA A 234 -29.68 12.93 -14.18
C ALA A 234 -29.65 12.50 -12.70
N VAL A 235 -30.75 11.96 -12.18
CA VAL A 235 -30.83 11.43 -10.81
C VAL A 235 -29.85 10.26 -10.62
N THR A 236 -29.81 9.32 -11.56
CA THR A 236 -28.90 8.18 -11.48
C THR A 236 -27.44 8.62 -11.51
N ALA A 237 -27.07 9.53 -12.42
CA ALA A 237 -25.74 10.10 -12.50
C ALA A 237 -25.36 10.84 -11.20
N ALA A 238 -26.28 11.59 -10.61
CA ALA A 238 -26.08 12.25 -9.32
C ALA A 238 -25.87 11.26 -8.17
N CYS A 239 -26.64 10.16 -8.14
CA CYS A 239 -26.46 9.09 -7.14
C CYS A 239 -25.11 8.37 -7.30
N ILE A 240 -24.67 8.09 -8.53
CA ILE A 240 -23.36 7.49 -8.80
C ILE A 240 -22.24 8.45 -8.41
N GLU A 241 -22.33 9.72 -8.77
CA GLU A 241 -21.38 10.77 -8.37
C GLU A 241 -21.30 10.90 -6.84
N LEU A 242 -22.44 10.92 -6.14
CA LEU A 242 -22.48 10.98 -4.69
C LEU A 242 -21.88 9.71 -4.06
N GLY A 243 -22.22 8.53 -4.58
CA GLY A 243 -21.64 7.26 -4.16
C GLY A 243 -20.12 7.24 -4.37
N TYR A 244 -19.64 7.77 -5.49
CA TYR A 244 -18.22 7.88 -5.79
C TYR A 244 -17.51 8.87 -4.85
N ARG A 245 -18.14 10.00 -4.50
CA ARG A 245 -17.60 10.95 -3.50
C ARG A 245 -17.50 10.36 -2.11
N VAL A 246 -18.53 9.63 -1.67
CA VAL A 246 -18.52 8.91 -0.39
C VAL A 246 -17.42 7.86 -0.40
N TYR A 247 -17.28 7.12 -1.50
CA TYR A 247 -16.20 6.16 -1.70
C TYR A 247 -14.81 6.82 -1.61
N LEU A 248 -14.57 7.92 -2.34
CA LEU A 248 -13.31 8.66 -2.31
C LEU A 248 -13.00 9.23 -0.92
N LYS A 249 -13.98 9.80 -0.23
CA LYS A 249 -13.81 10.35 1.13
C LYS A 249 -13.54 9.27 2.18
N ASN A 250 -14.19 8.12 2.06
CA ASN A 250 -14.09 7.01 3.01
C ASN A 250 -12.97 6.03 2.66
N ARG A 251 -12.09 6.37 1.70
CA ARG A 251 -10.90 5.58 1.36
C ARG A 251 -9.85 5.71 2.47
N THR A 252 -10.20 5.24 3.67
CA THR A 252 -9.33 5.21 4.86
C THR A 252 -8.63 3.86 5.00
N GLU A 253 -9.04 2.86 4.23
CA GLU A 253 -8.32 1.59 4.15
C GLU A 253 -7.26 1.63 3.07
N ILE A 254 -6.01 1.68 3.53
CA ILE A 254 -4.83 1.29 2.75
C ILE A 254 -4.97 -0.21 2.48
N LYS A 255 -5.75 -0.56 1.47
CA LYS A 255 -5.68 -1.86 0.82
C LYS A 255 -4.63 -1.72 -0.28
N PRO A 256 -3.67 -2.66 -0.40
CA PRO A 256 -2.74 -2.67 -1.52
C PRO A 256 -3.59 -2.68 -2.79
N ALA A 257 -3.63 -1.55 -3.49
CA ALA A 257 -4.24 -1.52 -4.80
C ALA A 257 -3.38 -2.43 -5.65
N THR A 258 -3.89 -3.62 -5.95
CA THR A 258 -3.34 -4.44 -7.01
C THR A 258 -3.33 -3.58 -8.27
N ALA A 259 -2.12 -3.13 -8.62
CA ALA A 259 -1.65 -2.80 -9.95
C ALA A 259 -2.72 -2.15 -10.85
N HIS A 260 -2.84 -0.83 -10.79
CA HIS A 260 -3.18 -0.06 -11.98
C HIS A 260 -2.06 0.93 -12.27
N GLY A 261 -1.19 0.53 -13.20
CA GLY A 261 -0.18 1.40 -13.80
C GLY A 261 1.13 0.70 -14.06
N ALA A 262 1.16 -0.18 -15.07
CA ALA A 262 2.34 -0.89 -15.60
C ALA A 262 3.04 -1.85 -14.62
N ALA A 263 3.44 -3.02 -15.14
CA ALA A 263 4.51 -3.78 -14.51
C ALA A 263 5.74 -2.86 -14.49
N PHE A 264 6.08 -2.30 -13.33
CA PHE A 264 7.27 -1.47 -13.23
C PHE A 264 8.49 -2.36 -13.43
N GLU A 265 9.23 -2.11 -14.50
CA GLU A 265 10.47 -2.81 -14.79
C GLU A 265 11.45 -2.56 -13.63
N LYS A 266 11.88 -3.66 -13.01
CA LYS A 266 12.91 -3.66 -11.98
C LYS A 266 14.16 -2.93 -12.48
N GLY A 267 14.69 -2.01 -11.68
CA GLY A 267 15.94 -1.31 -11.99
C GLY A 267 15.81 0.01 -12.77
N ARG A 268 14.61 0.57 -12.92
CA ARG A 268 14.41 1.93 -13.45
C ARG A 268 14.81 3.01 -12.43
N ASN A 269 15.24 4.18 -12.93
CA ASN A 269 15.33 5.42 -12.15
C ASN A 269 13.94 6.07 -11.99
N PHE A 270 13.51 6.26 -10.74
CA PHE A 270 12.27 6.91 -10.35
C PHE A 270 12.46 8.42 -10.16
N SER A 271 11.46 9.20 -10.57
CA SER A 271 11.19 10.50 -9.97
C SER A 271 10.42 10.32 -8.67
N LEU A 272 10.33 11.37 -7.83
CA LEU A 272 9.51 11.32 -6.62
C LEU A 272 8.06 10.94 -6.96
N MET A 273 7.46 11.56 -7.98
CA MET A 273 6.08 11.29 -8.39
C MET A 273 5.87 9.85 -8.88
N ASP A 274 6.88 9.19 -9.45
CA ASP A 274 6.77 7.77 -9.84
C ASP A 274 6.54 6.86 -8.61
N MET A 275 7.03 7.27 -7.44
CA MET A 275 7.01 6.47 -6.21
C MET A 275 5.75 6.65 -5.36
N LEU A 276 4.93 7.68 -5.62
CA LEU A 276 3.81 8.05 -4.75
C LEU A 276 2.47 7.47 -5.20
N GLU A 277 1.65 7.07 -4.23
CA GLU A 277 0.26 6.67 -4.42
C GLU A 277 -0.67 7.64 -3.67
N PRO A 278 -1.68 8.23 -4.31
CA PRO A 278 -2.70 9.02 -3.63
C PRO A 278 -3.50 8.18 -2.64
N THR A 279 -3.84 8.75 -1.49
CA THR A 279 -4.85 8.13 -0.61
C THR A 279 -6.24 8.73 -0.79
N GLY A 280 -6.34 9.97 -1.30
CA GLY A 280 -7.59 10.73 -1.41
C GLY A 280 -8.00 11.49 -0.13
N GLY A 281 -7.24 11.34 0.97
CA GLY A 281 -7.45 12.08 2.22
C GLY A 281 -6.57 13.34 2.30
N PHE A 282 -7.11 14.45 2.81
CA PHE A 282 -6.33 15.71 2.95
C PHE A 282 -5.22 15.59 4.03
N ASP A 283 -5.51 14.88 5.12
CA ASP A 283 -4.62 14.69 6.26
C ASP A 283 -3.49 13.68 5.99
N LEU A 284 -3.68 12.80 5.00
CA LEU A 284 -2.68 11.87 4.51
C LEU A 284 -2.70 11.86 2.97
N PRO A 285 -2.19 12.88 2.27
CA PRO A 285 -2.43 13.04 0.83
C PRO A 285 -1.87 11.89 -0.02
N TYR A 286 -0.72 11.33 0.37
CA TYR A 286 -0.03 10.31 -0.39
C TYR A 286 0.75 9.36 0.51
N LEU A 287 1.05 8.18 -0.01
CA LEU A 287 1.95 7.17 0.55
C LEU A 287 2.97 6.75 -0.51
N LEU A 288 3.99 5.99 -0.12
CA LEU A 288 4.81 5.27 -1.09
C LEU A 288 4.04 4.08 -1.67
N LYS A 289 4.21 3.84 -2.96
CA LYS A 289 3.70 2.64 -3.63
C LYS A 289 4.30 1.38 -3.00
N PRO A 290 3.52 0.29 -2.90
CA PRO A 290 4.04 -1.00 -2.47
C PRO A 290 4.95 -1.63 -3.53
N SER A 291 5.86 -2.49 -3.08
CA SER A 291 6.68 -3.36 -3.93
C SER A 291 7.50 -2.64 -5.01
N LEU A 292 7.95 -1.41 -4.72
CA LEU A 292 8.92 -0.71 -5.57
C LEU A 292 10.25 -1.46 -5.54
N ASP A 293 10.95 -1.54 -6.67
CA ASP A 293 12.30 -2.09 -6.82
C ASP A 293 13.03 -1.34 -7.95
N GLY A 294 13.75 -0.28 -7.59
CA GLY A 294 14.44 0.57 -8.56
C GLY A 294 15.34 1.60 -7.89
N PHE A 295 15.73 2.62 -8.63
CA PHE A 295 16.71 3.61 -8.18
C PHE A 295 16.06 4.97 -7.99
N PHE A 296 16.40 5.66 -6.91
CA PHE A 296 15.99 7.04 -6.67
C PHE A 296 17.22 7.79 -6.15
N TYR A 297 17.57 8.92 -6.79
CA TYR A 297 18.81 9.65 -6.47
C TYR A 297 20.08 8.79 -6.56
N GLY A 298 20.12 7.84 -7.51
CA GLY A 298 21.25 6.93 -7.70
C GLY A 298 21.39 5.83 -6.64
N LYS A 299 20.42 5.72 -5.71
CA LYS A 299 20.40 4.72 -4.65
C LYS A 299 19.27 3.73 -4.82
N HIS A 300 19.50 2.48 -4.43
CA HIS A 300 18.47 1.45 -4.53
C HIS A 300 17.37 1.70 -3.50
N VAL A 301 16.13 1.77 -3.98
CA VAL A 301 14.94 1.92 -3.16
C VAL A 301 14.04 0.73 -3.41
N LYS A 302 13.77 0.02 -2.31
CA LYS A 302 12.80 -1.07 -2.26
C LYS A 302 11.75 -0.77 -1.20
N THR A 303 10.48 -0.92 -1.57
CA THR A 303 9.38 -0.90 -0.61
C THR A 303 8.76 -2.29 -0.48
N ASN A 304 8.27 -2.62 0.71
CA ASN A 304 7.55 -3.86 0.95
C ASN A 304 6.12 -3.81 0.40
N SER A 305 5.36 -4.89 0.56
CA SER A 305 3.96 -5.02 0.12
C SER A 305 3.00 -3.97 0.71
N ARG A 306 3.46 -3.20 1.70
CA ARG A 306 2.72 -2.13 2.39
C ARG A 306 3.21 -0.72 2.07
N GLY A 307 4.23 -0.59 1.21
CA GLY A 307 4.82 0.69 0.86
C GLY A 307 5.89 1.18 1.83
N PHE A 308 6.28 0.41 2.85
CA PHE A 308 7.35 0.82 3.77
C PHE A 308 8.72 0.54 3.16
N ARG A 309 9.68 1.45 3.33
CA ARG A 309 11.06 1.20 2.87
C ARG A 309 11.72 0.14 3.76
N GLY A 310 12.05 -1.01 3.18
CA GLY A 310 12.68 -2.12 3.91
C GLY A 310 12.00 -3.47 3.72
N PRO A 311 12.29 -4.46 4.59
CA PRO A 311 11.73 -5.81 4.54
C PRO A 311 10.22 -5.89 4.76
N GLU A 312 9.64 -7.07 4.48
CA GLU A 312 8.24 -7.38 4.79
C GLU A 312 7.97 -7.43 6.29
N ILE A 313 6.80 -6.93 6.70
CA ILE A 313 6.37 -6.89 8.10
C ILE A 313 4.90 -7.32 8.20
N THR A 314 4.62 -8.25 9.12
CA THR A 314 3.27 -8.71 9.44
C THR A 314 2.56 -7.71 10.35
N VAL A 315 1.24 -7.59 10.26
CA VAL A 315 0.48 -6.72 11.18
C VAL A 315 0.59 -7.25 12.60
N GLU A 316 0.33 -8.55 12.78
CA GLU A 316 0.54 -9.25 14.05
C GLU A 316 2.02 -9.25 14.41
N LYS A 317 2.31 -8.76 15.62
CA LYS A 317 3.67 -8.65 16.13
C LYS A 317 4.16 -10.02 16.61
N PRO A 318 5.24 -10.58 16.04
CA PRO A 318 5.77 -11.83 16.53
C PRO A 318 6.34 -11.67 17.95
N ALA A 319 6.25 -12.74 18.74
CA ALA A 319 6.71 -12.72 20.12
C ALA A 319 8.22 -12.46 20.21
N GLY A 320 8.62 -11.57 21.13
CA GLY A 320 10.03 -11.22 21.35
C GLY A 320 10.66 -10.34 20.27
N VAL A 321 9.88 -9.82 19.31
CA VAL A 321 10.32 -8.85 18.30
C VAL A 321 10.17 -7.43 18.84
N LEU A 322 11.22 -6.63 18.74
CA LEU A 322 11.16 -5.19 18.97
C LEU A 322 10.71 -4.49 17.68
N ARG A 323 9.74 -3.56 17.75
CA ARG A 323 9.29 -2.77 16.60
C ARG A 323 9.63 -1.31 16.77
N VAL A 324 10.32 -0.74 15.79
CA VAL A 324 10.64 0.68 15.72
C VAL A 324 9.93 1.29 14.52
N ALA A 325 8.96 2.17 14.77
CA ALA A 325 8.30 2.95 13.74
C ALA A 325 9.00 4.28 13.53
N GLY A 326 9.22 4.65 12.27
CA GLY A 326 9.73 5.94 11.89
C GLY A 326 8.67 6.78 11.17
N LEU A 327 8.38 7.94 11.73
CA LEU A 327 7.52 8.98 11.17
C LEU A 327 8.42 10.14 10.75
N GLY A 328 8.43 10.48 9.47
CA GLY A 328 9.34 11.48 8.96
C GLY A 328 9.18 11.73 7.47
N ASP A 329 10.08 12.52 6.95
CA ASP A 329 10.09 12.99 5.57
C ASP A 329 11.24 12.39 4.74
N SER A 330 11.87 13.17 3.85
CA SER A 330 13.00 12.74 3.04
C SER A 330 14.22 12.35 3.86
N VAL A 331 14.43 12.97 5.03
CA VAL A 331 15.57 12.69 5.89
C VAL A 331 15.41 11.33 6.54
N LEU A 332 14.26 11.03 7.15
CA LEU A 332 14.04 9.71 7.75
C LEU A 332 13.88 8.61 6.69
N PHE A 333 13.36 8.97 5.51
CA PHE A 333 13.29 8.07 4.36
C PHE A 333 14.68 7.56 3.97
N GLY A 334 15.74 8.35 4.15
CA GLY A 334 17.09 8.03 3.72
C GLY A 334 17.39 8.54 2.32
N TRP A 335 17.04 9.79 2.03
CA TRP A 335 17.30 10.42 0.74
C TRP A 335 18.80 10.41 0.40
N GLY A 336 19.14 9.88 -0.77
CA GLY A 336 20.53 9.83 -1.25
C GLY A 336 21.42 8.77 -0.56
N VAL A 337 20.87 7.88 0.27
CA VAL A 337 21.62 6.77 0.89
C VAL A 337 20.96 5.41 0.68
N ASP A 338 21.75 4.34 0.81
CA ASP A 338 21.27 2.95 0.78
C ASP A 338 20.49 2.60 2.07
N TYR A 339 19.68 1.54 2.04
CA TYR A 339 18.78 1.20 3.16
C TYR A 339 19.55 0.99 4.48
N GLU A 340 20.70 0.31 4.41
CA GLU A 340 21.58 -0.03 5.52
C GLU A 340 22.29 1.20 6.12
N GLN A 341 22.22 2.34 5.43
CA GLN A 341 22.81 3.61 5.85
C GLN A 341 21.78 4.55 6.48
N THR A 342 20.49 4.19 6.47
CA THR A 342 19.42 5.02 7.04
C THR A 342 19.49 5.06 8.56
N MET A 343 19.00 6.13 9.17
CA MET A 343 18.99 6.31 10.63
C MET A 343 18.32 5.13 11.35
N LEU A 344 17.17 4.66 10.88
CA LEU A 344 16.45 3.56 11.53
C LEU A 344 17.24 2.25 11.45
N TYR A 345 17.91 2.00 10.33
CA TYR A 345 18.79 0.83 10.20
C TYR A 345 19.95 0.92 11.18
N ARG A 346 20.67 2.06 11.22
CA ARG A 346 21.76 2.28 12.18
C ARG A 346 21.30 2.14 13.63
N LEU A 347 20.11 2.67 13.94
CA LEU A 347 19.51 2.53 15.27
C LEU A 347 19.21 1.06 15.60
N SER A 348 18.76 0.26 14.62
CA SER A 348 18.50 -1.17 14.83
C SER A 348 19.75 -1.97 15.16
N GLU A 349 20.87 -1.66 14.50
CA GLU A 349 22.17 -2.27 14.77
C GLU A 349 22.62 -1.95 16.20
N LEU A 350 22.46 -0.70 16.63
CA LEU A 350 22.80 -0.29 18.00
C LEU A 350 21.90 -0.96 19.05
N LEU A 351 20.58 -1.01 18.83
CA LEU A 351 19.61 -1.59 19.76
C LEU A 351 19.77 -3.10 19.94
N THR A 352 20.29 -3.78 18.92
CA THR A 352 20.48 -5.23 18.92
C THR A 352 21.95 -5.63 19.15
N GLY A 353 22.89 -4.69 19.14
CA GLY A 353 24.32 -5.00 19.11
C GLY A 353 24.72 -5.83 17.88
N GLY A 354 24.03 -5.63 16.75
CA GLY A 354 24.18 -6.41 15.52
C GLY A 354 23.53 -7.80 15.55
N GLY A 355 22.73 -8.14 16.59
CA GLY A 355 22.05 -9.43 16.70
C GLY A 355 20.74 -9.39 17.51
N GLY A 356 19.62 -9.73 16.89
CA GLY A 356 18.32 -9.79 17.57
C GLY A 356 17.16 -9.63 16.61
N ASN A 357 15.94 -9.88 17.11
CA ASN A 357 14.73 -9.76 16.29
C ASN A 357 14.17 -8.35 16.42
N ILE A 358 14.41 -7.51 15.42
CA ILE A 358 13.89 -6.15 15.33
C ILE A 358 13.24 -5.93 13.96
N GLU A 359 12.11 -5.24 13.94
CA GLU A 359 11.38 -4.86 12.73
C GLU A 359 11.30 -3.34 12.64
N LEU A 360 11.71 -2.80 11.48
CA LEU A 360 11.72 -1.37 11.19
C LEU A 360 10.54 -0.98 10.32
N ILE A 361 9.59 -0.24 10.89
CA ILE A 361 8.41 0.27 10.19
C ILE A 361 8.74 1.67 9.67
N ASN A 362 9.51 1.75 8.57
CA ASN A 362 9.86 3.02 7.95
C ASN A 362 8.71 3.52 7.08
N THR A 363 7.87 4.39 7.66
CA THR A 363 6.74 5.03 6.98
C THR A 363 7.06 6.41 6.42
N ALA A 364 8.32 6.81 6.47
CA ALA A 364 8.73 8.13 6.02
C ALA A 364 8.61 8.27 4.50
N VAL A 365 8.11 9.41 4.06
CA VAL A 365 7.97 9.72 2.63
C VAL A 365 8.44 11.15 2.39
N PRO A 366 9.28 11.39 1.36
CA PRO A 366 9.74 12.74 1.07
C PRO A 366 8.59 13.76 0.96
N GLY A 367 8.78 14.90 1.63
CA GLY A 367 7.85 16.02 1.60
C GLY A 367 6.74 16.00 2.63
N TYR A 368 6.72 15.03 3.54
CA TYR A 368 5.83 15.08 4.70
C TYR A 368 6.16 16.24 5.64
N ASN A 369 5.15 16.59 6.44
CA ASN A 369 5.26 17.46 7.60
C ASN A 369 4.62 16.74 8.79
N THR A 370 4.71 17.33 9.99
CA THR A 370 4.25 16.73 11.25
C THR A 370 2.77 16.37 11.21
N ALA A 371 1.96 17.10 10.43
CA ALA A 371 0.54 16.80 10.29
C ALA A 371 0.32 15.47 9.55
N VAL A 372 1.00 15.29 8.43
CA VAL A 372 0.95 14.04 7.66
C VAL A 372 1.57 12.90 8.48
N GLU A 373 2.68 13.13 9.16
CA GLU A 373 3.33 12.15 10.05
C GLU A 373 2.41 11.70 11.20
N SER A 374 1.67 12.63 11.81
CA SER A 374 0.66 12.33 12.83
C SER A 374 -0.47 11.46 12.26
N ALA A 375 -0.93 11.76 11.05
CA ALA A 375 -1.94 10.96 10.35
C ALA A 375 -1.42 9.57 9.94
N VAL A 376 -0.14 9.48 9.54
CA VAL A 376 0.54 8.20 9.25
C VAL A 376 0.58 7.34 10.51
N TYR A 377 0.89 7.91 11.68
CA TYR A 377 0.84 7.15 12.92
C TYR A 377 -0.57 6.64 13.21
N GLU A 378 -1.56 7.55 13.18
CA GLU A 378 -2.96 7.27 13.48
C GLU A 378 -3.55 6.19 12.57
N LYS A 379 -3.28 6.25 11.26
CA LYS A 379 -3.94 5.41 10.26
C LYS A 379 -3.12 4.20 9.82
N VAL A 380 -1.80 4.24 10.00
CA VAL A 380 -0.87 3.28 9.41
C VAL A 380 0.00 2.62 10.46
N ALA A 381 0.95 3.35 11.05
CA ALA A 381 2.03 2.76 11.82
C ALA A 381 1.54 2.09 13.11
N ARG A 382 0.56 2.68 13.81
CA ARG A 382 0.07 2.14 15.10
C ARG A 382 -0.57 0.76 14.98
N LYS A 383 -1.08 0.38 13.80
CA LYS A 383 -1.62 -0.97 13.52
C LYS A 383 -0.59 -2.07 13.73
N PHE A 384 0.71 -1.73 13.63
CA PHE A 384 1.81 -2.65 13.80
C PHE A 384 2.33 -2.71 15.24
N SER A 385 1.65 -2.10 16.22
CA SER A 385 2.04 -2.18 17.64
C SER A 385 3.54 -1.87 17.89
N PRO A 386 4.05 -0.71 17.44
CA PRO A 386 5.45 -0.34 17.65
C PRO A 386 5.77 -0.19 19.14
N ASP A 387 7.00 -0.56 19.55
CA ASP A 387 7.51 -0.30 20.90
C ASP A 387 8.15 1.08 21.00
N ILE A 388 8.81 1.50 19.91
CA ILE A 388 9.50 2.78 19.80
C ILE A 388 8.95 3.49 18.58
N VAL A 389 8.62 4.77 18.72
CA VAL A 389 8.15 5.63 17.64
C VAL A 389 9.08 6.82 17.56
N VAL A 390 9.82 6.92 16.46
CA VAL A 390 10.72 8.02 16.18
C VAL A 390 10.00 9.02 15.28
N LEU A 391 9.75 10.22 15.78
CA LEU A 391 9.33 11.38 15.00
C LEU A 391 10.57 12.14 14.58
N LEU A 392 10.86 12.19 13.29
CA LEU A 392 11.91 13.03 12.74
C LEU A 392 11.28 14.36 12.30
N PHE A 393 11.79 15.45 12.87
CA PHE A 393 11.29 16.80 12.70
C PHE A 393 12.38 17.68 12.07
N VAL A 394 12.00 18.48 11.06
CA VAL A 394 12.85 19.41 10.32
C VAL A 394 12.08 20.71 9.98
N GLU A 395 12.68 21.63 9.24
CA GLU A 395 12.07 22.95 9.00
C GLU A 395 10.81 22.91 8.12
N ASN A 396 10.63 21.89 7.26
CA ASN A 396 9.45 21.74 6.43
C ASN A 396 8.17 21.48 7.25
N ASP A 397 8.30 21.03 8.51
CA ASP A 397 7.20 20.74 9.40
C ASP A 397 6.33 21.97 9.71
N PHE A 398 6.90 23.16 9.62
CA PHE A 398 6.19 24.41 9.80
C PHE A 398 5.33 24.82 8.61
N TYR A 399 5.56 24.21 7.45
CA TYR A 399 4.97 24.63 6.18
C TYR A 399 4.00 23.57 5.63
N TYR A 400 3.37 23.90 4.50
CA TYR A 400 2.57 22.95 3.76
C TYR A 400 3.40 21.73 3.36
N PRO A 401 2.80 20.51 3.34
CA PRO A 401 3.51 19.36 2.82
C PRO A 401 3.93 19.65 1.38
N HIS A 402 5.09 19.12 0.97
CA HIS A 402 5.69 19.43 -0.33
C HIS A 402 4.77 19.08 -1.49
N ILE A 403 3.88 18.11 -1.26
CA ILE A 403 2.88 17.67 -2.22
C ILE A 403 1.51 17.71 -1.53
N MET A 404 0.58 18.46 -2.12
CA MET A 404 -0.78 18.61 -1.65
C MET A 404 -1.75 18.06 -2.68
N ALA A 405 -2.86 17.53 -2.20
CA ALA A 405 -3.98 17.12 -3.03
C ALA A 405 -5.19 17.99 -2.71
N GLU A 406 -5.93 18.39 -3.74
CA GLU A 406 -7.23 19.04 -3.54
C GLU A 406 -8.17 18.11 -2.73
N PRO A 407 -8.69 18.53 -1.57
CA PRO A 407 -9.55 17.69 -0.75
C PRO A 407 -10.81 17.23 -1.50
N VAL A 408 -11.24 15.99 -1.26
CA VAL A 408 -12.52 15.49 -1.80
C VAL A 408 -13.68 16.21 -1.10
N SER A 409 -14.41 17.04 -1.85
CA SER A 409 -15.60 17.72 -1.35
C SER A 409 -16.86 16.94 -1.71
N LEU A 410 -17.62 16.53 -0.69
CA LEU A 410 -18.91 15.85 -0.89
C LEU A 410 -19.95 16.75 -1.58
N LEU A 411 -19.91 18.05 -1.32
CA LEU A 411 -20.97 19.00 -1.70
C LEU A 411 -20.56 19.95 -2.84
N ALA A 412 -19.32 19.88 -3.33
CA ALA A 412 -18.87 20.72 -4.44
C ALA A 412 -19.64 20.39 -5.73
N VAL A 413 -20.58 21.24 -6.13
CA VAL A 413 -21.39 21.10 -7.35
C VAL A 413 -20.65 21.54 -8.62
N ASN A 414 -19.53 22.26 -8.47
CA ASN A 414 -18.73 22.79 -9.58
C ASN A 414 -17.69 21.79 -10.12
N LYS A 415 -17.66 20.57 -9.61
CA LYS A 415 -16.71 19.52 -9.97
C LYS A 415 -17.47 18.21 -10.10
N SER A 416 -17.15 17.36 -11.08
CA SER A 416 -17.62 15.97 -11.13
C SER A 416 -16.42 15.04 -11.10
N TYR A 417 -16.33 14.22 -10.05
CA TYR A 417 -15.27 13.23 -9.89
C TYR A 417 -15.49 12.04 -10.85
N LEU A 418 -16.75 11.69 -11.14
CA LEU A 418 -17.08 10.65 -12.11
C LEU A 418 -16.67 11.05 -13.53
N ALA A 419 -16.92 12.29 -13.93
CA ALA A 419 -16.51 12.79 -15.24
C ALA A 419 -14.98 12.79 -15.40
N GLY A 420 -14.23 13.21 -14.37
CA GLY A 420 -12.77 13.16 -14.36
C GLY A 420 -12.22 11.72 -14.50
N ALA A 421 -12.79 10.77 -13.75
CA ALA A 421 -12.42 9.36 -13.84
C ALA A 421 -12.66 8.78 -15.24
N LEU A 422 -13.82 9.07 -15.84
CA LEU A 422 -14.15 8.64 -17.21
C LEU A 422 -13.24 9.30 -18.26
N ALA A 423 -12.94 10.59 -18.12
CA ALA A 423 -12.04 11.31 -19.02
C ALA A 423 -10.61 10.72 -18.99
N GLY A 424 -10.08 10.41 -17.81
CA GLY A 424 -8.77 9.74 -17.67
C GLY A 424 -8.74 8.36 -18.32
N TYR A 425 -9.85 7.61 -18.27
CA TYR A 425 -9.94 6.28 -18.88
C TYR A 425 -10.05 6.31 -20.41
N PHE A 426 -10.90 7.18 -20.97
CA PHE A 426 -11.04 7.31 -22.43
C PHE A 426 -9.93 8.16 -23.09
N GLY A 427 -9.21 8.96 -22.30
CA GLY A 427 -8.14 9.87 -22.74
C GLY A 427 -6.78 9.22 -23.03
N ALA A 428 -6.59 7.93 -22.77
CA ALA A 428 -5.30 7.23 -22.96
C ALA A 428 -4.83 7.11 -24.43
N ARG A 429 -5.51 7.73 -25.41
CA ARG A 429 -5.05 7.83 -26.80
C ARG A 429 -4.56 9.23 -27.22
N TRP A 430 -4.62 10.24 -26.35
CA TRP A 430 -4.05 11.57 -26.62
C TRP A 430 -3.46 12.18 -25.35
N GLY A 431 -2.15 11.95 -25.13
CA GLY A 431 -1.27 12.82 -24.33
C GLY A 431 -1.55 12.99 -22.83
N GLY A 432 -1.04 12.05 -22.02
CA GLY A 432 -0.48 12.32 -20.69
C GLY A 432 -1.38 12.91 -19.60
N ALA A 433 -1.99 12.05 -18.78
CA ALA A 433 -2.12 12.21 -17.32
C ALA A 433 -2.79 10.95 -16.74
N GLY A 434 -2.18 10.36 -15.70
CA GLY A 434 -2.80 9.30 -14.91
C GLY A 434 -4.08 9.79 -14.24
N VAL A 435 -5.02 8.87 -13.99
CA VAL A 435 -6.26 9.00 -13.20
C VAL A 435 -6.57 10.44 -12.72
N ALA A 436 -7.14 11.25 -13.60
CA ALA A 436 -7.44 12.66 -13.35
C ALA A 436 -8.71 12.83 -12.49
N THR A 437 -8.62 12.59 -11.18
CA THR A 437 -9.67 12.99 -10.22
C THR A 437 -9.18 13.89 -9.09
N GLU A 438 -7.87 14.00 -8.91
CA GLU A 438 -7.24 14.81 -7.86
C GLU A 438 -6.28 15.79 -8.52
N ASN A 439 -6.46 17.09 -8.29
CA ASN A 439 -5.48 18.09 -8.68
C ASN A 439 -4.37 18.05 -7.64
N TRP A 440 -3.22 17.51 -8.02
CA TRP A 440 -2.02 17.56 -7.21
C TRP A 440 -1.35 18.89 -7.44
N MET A 441 -0.78 19.44 -6.36
CA MET A 441 -0.01 20.65 -6.44
C MET A 441 1.17 20.53 -5.49
N THR A 442 2.37 20.79 -6.01
CA THR A 442 3.53 20.97 -5.14
C THR A 442 3.38 22.25 -4.32
N SER A 443 4.02 22.32 -3.16
CA SER A 443 4.06 23.56 -2.36
C SER A 443 4.63 24.74 -3.17
N ALA A 444 5.62 24.49 -4.04
CA ALA A 444 6.17 25.50 -4.95
C ALA A 444 5.13 26.01 -5.97
N GLU A 445 4.36 25.10 -6.60
CA GLU A 445 3.27 25.50 -7.50
C GLU A 445 2.15 26.23 -6.78
N PHE A 446 1.86 25.83 -5.54
CA PHE A 446 0.89 26.49 -4.68
C PHE A 446 1.34 27.91 -4.37
N GLU A 447 2.58 28.10 -3.91
CA GLU A 447 3.14 29.42 -3.64
C GLU A 447 3.17 30.30 -4.89
N ALA A 448 3.51 29.75 -6.06
CA ALA A 448 3.49 30.47 -7.32
C ALA A 448 2.07 30.90 -7.76
N LYS A 449 1.04 30.19 -7.29
CA LYS A 449 -0.37 30.43 -7.65
C LYS A 449 -1.18 31.05 -6.51
N LYS A 450 -0.61 31.27 -5.32
CA LYS A 450 -1.38 31.65 -4.12
C LYS A 450 -2.12 32.97 -4.26
N ASP A 451 -1.57 33.89 -5.06
CA ASP A 451 -2.16 35.20 -5.34
C ASP A 451 -3.18 35.16 -6.48
N ALA A 452 -3.37 34.00 -7.13
CA ALA A 452 -4.38 33.81 -8.16
C ALA A 452 -5.77 33.85 -7.53
N SER A 453 -6.46 34.98 -7.66
CA SER A 453 -7.82 35.18 -7.13
C SER A 453 -8.94 34.81 -8.11
N LYS A 454 -8.61 34.46 -9.36
CA LYS A 454 -9.59 34.22 -10.43
C LYS A 454 -9.27 32.96 -11.25
N GLY A 455 -10.30 32.36 -11.83
CA GLY A 455 -10.20 31.14 -12.65
C GLY A 455 -10.05 29.85 -11.84
N ASP A 456 -9.82 28.74 -12.53
CA ASP A 456 -9.75 27.42 -11.91
C ASP A 456 -8.52 27.25 -10.99
N ALA A 457 -7.42 27.95 -11.30
CA ALA A 457 -6.24 28.00 -10.45
C ALA A 457 -6.55 28.60 -9.07
N GLY A 458 -7.27 29.73 -9.03
CA GLY A 458 -7.63 30.37 -7.75
C GLY A 458 -8.60 29.57 -6.90
N LYS A 459 -9.56 28.88 -7.53
CA LYS A 459 -10.46 27.95 -6.82
C LYS A 459 -9.70 26.76 -6.22
N THR A 460 -8.72 26.23 -6.95
CA THR A 460 -7.90 25.08 -6.49
C THR A 460 -7.04 25.47 -5.31
N VAL A 461 -6.36 26.63 -5.39
CA VAL A 461 -5.56 27.18 -4.27
C VAL A 461 -6.44 27.37 -3.04
N ALA A 462 -7.59 28.02 -3.15
CA ALA A 462 -8.47 28.26 -2.00
C ALA A 462 -8.93 26.95 -1.31
N ALA A 463 -9.25 25.92 -2.10
CA ALA A 463 -9.65 24.61 -1.57
C ALA A 463 -8.50 23.88 -0.87
N ILE A 464 -7.28 23.96 -1.41
CA ILE A 464 -6.07 23.42 -0.78
C ILE A 464 -5.77 24.20 0.51
N SER A 465 -5.73 25.54 0.48
CA SER A 465 -5.50 26.36 1.67
C SER A 465 -6.45 25.97 2.80
N GLN A 466 -7.75 25.91 2.53
CA GLN A 466 -8.76 25.58 3.55
C GLN A 466 -8.54 24.20 4.19
N GLY A 467 -8.05 23.22 3.42
CA GLY A 467 -7.79 21.86 3.92
C GLY A 467 -6.53 21.74 4.76
N TYR A 468 -5.49 22.54 4.47
CA TYR A 468 -4.17 22.41 5.08
C TYR A 468 -3.81 23.54 6.07
N GLU A 469 -4.52 24.67 6.08
CA GLU A 469 -4.19 25.82 6.94
C GLU A 469 -4.21 25.47 8.43
N ALA A 470 -5.11 24.56 8.86
CA ALA A 470 -5.16 24.07 10.24
C ALA A 470 -3.97 23.16 10.62
N THR A 471 -3.14 22.80 9.64
CA THR A 471 -2.04 21.84 9.77
C THR A 471 -0.66 22.48 9.61
N THR A 472 -0.61 23.79 9.34
CA THR A 472 0.63 24.53 9.10
C THR A 472 0.85 25.63 10.13
N GLY A 473 2.11 26.02 10.29
CA GLY A 473 2.53 27.06 11.23
C GLY A 473 2.80 26.58 12.65
N LYS A 474 3.48 27.45 13.40
CA LYS A 474 4.05 27.19 14.73
C LYS A 474 3.05 26.56 15.72
N LYS A 475 1.88 27.15 15.86
CA LYS A 475 0.85 26.68 16.81
C LYS A 475 0.19 25.36 16.40
N ALA A 476 0.08 25.10 15.09
CA ALA A 476 -0.44 23.83 14.61
C ALA A 476 0.56 22.70 14.94
N VAL A 477 1.85 22.93 14.69
CA VAL A 477 2.93 22.00 15.03
C VAL A 477 2.92 21.64 16.52
N GLU A 478 2.81 22.61 17.42
CA GLU A 478 2.72 22.35 18.86
C GLU A 478 1.57 21.39 19.21
N ASN A 479 0.38 21.66 18.66
CA ASN A 479 -0.80 20.83 18.89
C ASN A 479 -0.62 19.41 18.32
N LEU A 480 0.01 19.30 17.15
CA LEU A 480 0.28 18.02 16.50
C LEU A 480 1.29 17.17 17.27
N ILE A 481 2.37 17.77 17.79
CA ILE A 481 3.33 17.09 18.67
C ILE A 481 2.61 16.56 19.92
N ARG A 482 1.79 17.39 20.58
CA ARG A 482 1.02 16.99 21.76
C ARG A 482 0.02 15.87 21.46
N ARG A 483 -0.69 15.96 20.34
CA ARG A 483 -1.64 14.92 19.88
C ARG A 483 -0.93 13.61 19.61
N LEU A 484 0.17 13.65 18.87
CA LEU A 484 0.96 12.45 18.54
C LEU A 484 1.52 11.80 19.80
N GLY A 485 2.11 12.59 20.71
CA GLY A 485 2.59 12.08 22.00
C GLY A 485 1.49 11.42 22.84
N ALA A 486 0.27 11.96 22.82
CA ALA A 486 -0.88 11.35 23.49
C ALA A 486 -1.26 9.99 22.88
N MET A 487 -1.28 9.86 21.55
CA MET A 487 -1.54 8.59 20.87
C MET A 487 -0.46 7.55 21.18
N ILE A 488 0.81 7.94 21.12
CA ILE A 488 1.96 7.06 21.42
C ILE A 488 1.89 6.51 22.84
N ARG A 489 1.57 7.38 23.83
CA ARG A 489 1.39 6.94 25.22
C ARG A 489 0.19 6.02 25.41
N ALA A 490 -0.93 6.30 24.74
CA ALA A 490 -2.11 5.44 24.79
C ALA A 490 -1.79 4.03 24.25
N ASP A 491 -0.94 3.96 23.24
CA ASP A 491 -0.46 2.71 22.63
C ASP A 491 0.70 2.07 23.42
N LYS A 492 1.11 2.67 24.56
CA LYS A 492 2.19 2.22 25.46
C LYS A 492 3.55 2.10 24.77
N ALA A 493 3.78 2.89 23.73
CA ALA A 493 5.05 2.98 23.04
C ALA A 493 5.93 4.12 23.60
N ILE A 494 7.22 4.05 23.35
CA ILE A 494 8.20 5.10 23.67
C ILE A 494 8.30 6.05 22.48
N GLY A 495 7.95 7.32 22.67
CA GLY A 495 8.15 8.35 21.66
C GLY A 495 9.56 8.93 21.74
N VAL A 496 10.23 9.11 20.60
CA VAL A 496 11.50 9.85 20.48
C VAL A 496 11.33 10.97 19.46
N PHE A 497 11.58 12.20 19.87
CA PHE A 497 11.54 13.39 19.01
C PHE A 497 12.96 13.72 18.55
N VAL A 498 13.19 13.63 17.24
CA VAL A 498 14.49 13.78 16.59
C VAL A 498 14.48 15.04 15.76
N TRP A 499 15.28 16.03 16.14
CA TRP A 499 15.50 17.24 15.34
C TRP A 499 16.99 17.42 15.06
N PRO A 500 17.49 16.88 13.93
CA PRO A 500 18.90 17.03 13.56
C PRO A 500 19.20 18.50 13.23
N PRO A 501 20.39 19.01 13.58
CA PRO A 501 20.73 20.38 13.28
C PRO A 501 21.20 20.53 11.82
N PHE A 502 20.32 20.97 10.93
CA PHE A 502 20.73 21.38 9.59
C PHE A 502 21.51 22.69 9.66
N ASN A 503 22.51 22.86 8.80
CA ASN A 503 23.18 24.15 8.59
C ASN A 503 23.90 24.77 9.82
N VAL A 504 24.60 23.97 10.62
CA VAL A 504 25.45 24.51 11.71
C VAL A 504 26.71 25.15 11.12
N TYR A 505 26.72 26.48 11.00
CA TYR A 505 27.87 27.28 10.54
C TYR A 505 28.61 27.91 11.72
N PRO A 506 29.89 27.57 11.97
CA PRO A 506 30.70 28.32 12.93
C PRO A 506 30.98 29.77 12.49
N SER A 507 30.83 30.10 11.19
CA SER A 507 31.34 31.35 10.60
C SER A 507 30.36 32.13 9.71
N GLN A 508 29.10 31.71 9.53
CA GLN A 508 28.11 32.41 8.69
C GLN A 508 26.79 32.69 9.43
N PRO A 509 26.60 33.91 9.96
CA PRO A 509 25.39 34.34 10.68
C PRO A 509 24.14 34.50 9.80
N LYS A 510 24.25 34.36 8.46
CA LYS A 510 23.17 34.73 7.53
C LYS A 510 22.14 33.61 7.31
N TYR A 511 22.47 32.39 7.70
CA TYR A 511 21.52 31.29 7.85
C TYR A 511 21.24 31.17 9.34
N ASP A 512 20.43 32.08 9.86
CA ASP A 512 19.89 31.95 11.20
C ASP A 512 19.21 30.60 11.27
N TYR A 513 19.85 29.70 12.02
CA TYR A 513 19.18 28.61 12.69
C TYR A 513 17.89 29.19 13.31
N PRO A 514 16.75 28.47 13.37
CA PRO A 514 15.65 28.94 14.20
C PRO A 514 16.24 29.30 15.56
N ASP A 515 16.01 30.54 15.99
CA ASP A 515 16.61 31.16 17.18
C ASP A 515 16.73 30.09 18.28
N LEU A 516 17.82 30.02 19.05
CA LEU A 516 18.01 28.93 20.04
C LEU A 516 16.77 28.72 20.93
N ASP A 517 16.04 29.82 21.15
CA ASP A 517 14.75 29.89 21.83
C ASP A 517 13.62 29.12 21.11
N GLU A 518 13.54 29.18 19.78
CA GLU A 518 12.57 28.43 18.98
C GLU A 518 12.82 26.93 19.02
N ARG A 519 14.08 26.48 18.84
CA ARG A 519 14.39 25.04 18.95
C ARG A 519 14.10 24.52 20.36
N GLY A 520 14.58 25.23 21.37
CA GLY A 520 14.34 24.90 22.77
C GLY A 520 12.85 24.80 23.10
N HIS A 521 12.02 25.68 22.52
CA HIS A 521 10.57 25.65 22.69
C HIS A 521 9.94 24.34 22.18
N TYR A 522 10.18 23.91 20.94
CA TYR A 522 9.56 22.67 20.45
C TYR A 522 10.14 21.41 21.09
N GLU A 523 11.43 21.41 21.43
CA GLU A 523 12.00 20.35 22.25
C GLU A 523 11.31 20.25 23.61
N GLN A 524 11.02 21.39 24.25
CA GLN A 524 10.25 21.44 25.49
C GLN A 524 8.80 20.95 25.29
N VAL A 525 8.12 21.38 24.22
CA VAL A 525 6.78 20.90 23.86
C VAL A 525 6.78 19.38 23.66
N ALA A 526 7.80 18.83 23.01
CA ALA A 526 7.96 17.39 22.83
C ALA A 526 8.19 16.66 24.18
N ARG A 527 9.02 17.21 25.07
CA ARG A 527 9.20 16.66 26.44
C ARG A 527 7.90 16.64 27.22
N GLU A 528 7.14 17.73 27.21
CA GLU A 528 5.81 17.81 27.85
C GLU A 528 4.81 16.85 27.20
N ALA A 529 4.94 16.63 25.90
CA ALA A 529 4.20 15.63 25.16
C ALA A 529 4.74 14.20 25.36
N GLY A 530 5.65 13.97 26.31
CA GLY A 530 6.12 12.65 26.72
C GLY A 530 7.12 11.99 25.77
N PHE A 531 7.75 12.74 24.87
CA PHE A 531 8.84 12.24 24.03
C PHE A 531 10.17 12.29 24.78
N LEU A 532 11.01 11.30 24.52
CA LEU A 532 12.46 11.44 24.71
C LEU A 532 12.99 12.40 23.65
N VAL A 533 13.81 13.37 24.05
CA VAL A 533 14.40 14.35 23.14
C VAL A 533 15.93 14.25 23.24
N PRO A 534 16.59 13.59 22.27
CA PRO A 534 18.03 13.43 22.27
C PRO A 534 18.78 14.75 22.12
N ALA A 535 19.92 14.88 22.79
CA ALA A 535 20.79 16.06 22.73
C ALA A 535 21.60 16.14 21.42
N MET A 536 20.93 16.08 20.27
CA MET A 536 21.57 16.00 18.95
C MET A 536 22.44 17.21 18.64
N ARG A 537 21.97 18.43 18.96
CA ARG A 537 22.73 19.65 18.68
C ARG A 537 24.13 19.59 19.29
N GLN A 538 24.23 19.27 20.58
CA GLN A 538 25.52 19.22 21.26
C GLN A 538 26.41 18.13 20.65
N MET A 539 25.85 16.96 20.38
CA MET A 539 26.58 15.85 19.76
C MET A 539 27.15 16.21 18.38
N PHE A 540 26.40 16.96 17.57
CA PHE A 540 26.89 17.45 16.28
C PHE A 540 27.96 18.54 16.44
N LEU A 541 27.79 19.47 17.38
CA LEU A 541 28.80 20.50 17.67
C LEU A 541 30.12 19.91 18.17
N ASP A 542 30.05 18.94 19.07
CA ASP A 542 31.24 18.25 19.61
C ASP A 542 31.99 17.54 18.49
N TYR A 543 31.28 16.81 17.63
CA TYR A 543 31.88 16.11 16.48
C TYR A 543 32.59 17.08 15.52
N VAL A 544 31.95 18.20 15.21
CA VAL A 544 32.51 19.25 14.32
C VAL A 544 33.76 19.87 14.92
N ALA A 545 33.73 20.15 16.23
CA ALA A 545 34.89 20.67 16.97
C ALA A 545 36.07 19.68 16.96
N ASP A 546 35.80 18.40 17.24
CA ASP A 546 36.82 17.35 17.34
C ASP A 546 37.48 17.04 15.99
N HIS A 547 36.70 17.01 14.91
CA HIS A 547 37.19 16.65 13.58
C HIS A 547 37.78 17.84 12.82
N LYS A 548 37.75 19.05 13.40
CA LYS A 548 38.09 20.32 12.71
C LYS A 548 37.43 20.42 11.34
N ALA A 549 36.26 19.81 11.21
CA ALA A 549 35.51 19.69 9.98
C ALA A 549 34.50 20.83 9.90
N TYR A 550 34.14 21.23 8.68
CA TYR A 550 32.94 22.05 8.48
C TYR A 550 31.73 21.13 8.34
N CYS A 551 30.57 21.55 8.85
CA CYS A 551 29.33 20.82 8.63
C CYS A 551 29.00 20.70 7.14
N GLN A 552 29.38 21.68 6.31
CA GLN A 552 29.12 21.66 4.87
C GLN A 552 30.12 20.83 4.06
N GLY A 553 29.61 20.21 2.99
CA GLY A 553 30.38 19.96 1.77
C GLY A 553 30.68 18.52 1.43
N ASP A 554 31.26 17.74 2.35
CA ASP A 554 31.79 16.40 1.98
C ASP A 554 31.70 15.31 3.06
N ILE A 555 31.29 15.63 4.29
CA ILE A 555 31.34 14.67 5.41
C ILE A 555 29.93 14.33 5.92
N LEU A 556 29.20 15.31 6.46
CA LEU A 556 27.91 15.08 7.12
C LEU A 556 26.69 15.25 6.22
N TRP A 557 26.75 16.12 5.21
CA TRP A 557 25.63 16.41 4.30
C TRP A 557 26.01 16.10 2.85
N LEU A 558 25.01 15.85 1.99
CA LEU A 558 25.25 15.46 0.60
C LEU A 558 26.09 16.49 -0.16
N ASN A 559 25.76 17.78 -0.07
CA ASN A 559 26.58 18.89 -0.59
C ASN A 559 26.13 20.24 0.00
N GLU A 560 26.74 21.34 -0.45
CA GLU A 560 26.46 22.70 0.04
C GLU A 560 25.02 23.18 -0.23
N ASN A 561 24.36 22.65 -1.27
CA ASN A 561 23.00 22.99 -1.68
C ASN A 561 21.96 21.93 -1.28
N ASP A 562 22.40 20.83 -0.68
CA ASP A 562 21.58 19.68 -0.31
C ASP A 562 21.97 19.20 1.09
N SER A 563 21.19 19.65 2.08
CA SER A 563 21.40 19.35 3.49
C SER A 563 20.90 17.97 3.91
N HIS A 564 20.60 17.05 2.98
CA HIS A 564 20.27 15.68 3.37
C HIS A 564 21.50 14.97 3.99
N PRO A 565 21.33 14.17 5.06
CA PRO A 565 22.43 13.51 5.74
C PRO A 565 23.16 12.47 4.87
N ARG A 566 24.49 12.43 5.02
CA ARG A 566 25.34 11.30 4.61
C ARG A 566 25.33 10.21 5.69
N PRO A 567 25.86 9.01 5.41
CA PRO A 567 25.85 7.89 6.36
C PRO A 567 26.39 8.24 7.76
N ASP A 568 27.42 9.07 7.87
CA ASP A 568 28.02 9.45 9.17
C ASP A 568 27.07 10.30 10.02
N ALA A 569 26.33 11.23 9.39
CA ALA A 569 25.32 12.01 10.09
C ALA A 569 24.15 11.14 10.55
N TYR A 570 23.71 10.17 9.74
CA TYR A 570 22.69 9.19 10.16
C TYR A 570 23.16 8.32 11.34
N GLU A 571 24.42 7.92 11.35
CA GLU A 571 25.04 7.19 12.47
C GLU A 571 25.03 8.04 13.75
N MET A 572 25.37 9.32 13.67
CA MET A 572 25.33 10.23 14.82
C MET A 572 23.90 10.40 15.36
N MET A 573 22.92 10.59 14.47
CA MET A 573 21.51 10.68 14.85
C MET A 573 21.04 9.40 15.56
N ALA A 574 21.38 8.23 15.01
CA ALA A 574 21.05 6.93 15.60
C ALA A 574 21.68 6.75 16.99
N ARG A 575 22.95 7.15 17.17
CA ARG A 575 23.64 7.10 18.47
C ARG A 575 23.02 8.02 19.51
N ALA A 576 22.61 9.22 19.12
CA ALA A 576 21.91 10.14 20.03
C ALA A 576 20.58 9.54 20.52
N VAL A 577 19.80 8.96 19.61
CA VAL A 577 18.56 8.25 19.94
C VAL A 577 18.83 7.06 20.86
N PHE A 578 19.81 6.22 20.51
CA PHE A 578 20.20 5.05 21.28
C PHE A 578 20.59 5.42 22.72
N LYS A 579 21.45 6.43 22.89
CA LYS A 579 21.86 6.93 24.21
C LYS A 579 20.66 7.38 25.04
N SER A 580 19.73 8.12 24.44
CA SER A 580 18.52 8.59 25.13
C SER A 580 17.60 7.43 25.55
N LEU A 581 17.49 6.39 24.71
CA LEU A 581 16.74 5.17 25.03
C LEU A 581 17.38 4.41 26.20
N GLN A 582 18.72 4.28 26.22
CA GLN A 582 19.44 3.66 27.33
C GLN A 582 19.22 4.41 28.65
N GLU A 583 19.34 5.75 28.62
CA GLU A 583 19.14 6.61 29.80
C GLU A 583 17.70 6.56 30.33
N SER A 584 16.71 6.32 29.45
CA SER A 584 15.30 6.18 29.83
C SER A 584 14.94 4.83 30.47
N GLY A 585 15.85 3.85 30.45
CA GLY A 585 15.57 2.48 30.89
C GLY A 585 14.71 1.67 29.91
N ALA A 586 14.66 2.07 28.64
CA ALA A 586 14.00 1.31 27.58
C ALA A 586 14.62 -0.10 27.46
N PRO A 587 13.88 -1.12 26.97
CA PRO A 587 14.39 -2.47 26.79
C PRO A 587 15.43 -2.53 25.67
N VAL A 588 16.65 -2.11 25.97
CA VAL A 588 17.83 -2.14 25.10
C VAL A 588 18.66 -3.36 25.50
N LYS A 589 18.97 -4.26 24.57
CA LYS A 589 20.00 -5.27 24.82
C LYS A 589 21.35 -4.55 24.74
N PRO A 590 22.21 -4.60 25.77
CA PRO A 590 23.53 -3.99 25.68
C PRO A 590 24.31 -4.67 24.56
N GLY A 591 24.64 -3.93 23.50
CA GLY A 591 25.64 -4.37 22.54
C GLY A 591 26.99 -4.51 23.24
N THR A 592 27.70 -5.61 23.00
CA THR A 592 29.06 -5.79 23.49
C THR A 592 29.99 -4.81 22.78
N LYS A 593 30.40 -3.78 23.54
CA LYS A 593 31.54 -2.85 23.41
C LYS A 593 31.93 -2.36 22.02
#